data_AF-A0A3D1CM07-F1
#
_entry.id   AF-A0A3D1CM07-F1
#
_cell.length_a   1.000
_cell.length_b   1.000
_cell.length_c   1.000
_cell.angle_alpha   90.00
_cell.angle_beta   90.00
_cell.angle_gamma   90.00
#
_symmetry.space_group_name_H-M   'P 1'
#
loop_
_entity.id
_entity.type
_entity.pdbx_description
1 polymer ?
#
loop_
_entity_poly.entity_id
_entity_poly.type
_entity_poly.pdbx_seq_one_letter_code
_entity_poly.pdbx_strand_id
1 'polypeptide(L)'
;RVMSLSPFIAVLSGWIVTETGRAPWLIYEQMTHAQGLTPSLTGGMALFTLIGYIAVYAMVFSAGVFYLMTVFRGGLETAKAEHVDSDVEKAQRPISAANANLEGGL
;
A
#
# COMPACT_ATOMS: atom_id res chain seq x y z
N ARG A 1 16.09 -0.83 8.88
CA ARG A 1 15.60 0.31 8.04
C ARG A 1 15.44 -0.10 6.56
N VAL A 2 16.41 -0.77 5.91
CA VAL A 2 16.25 -1.23 4.51
C VAL A 2 15.23 -2.38 4.35
N MET A 3 15.10 -3.25 5.36
CA MET A 3 14.12 -4.36 5.36
C MET A 3 12.65 -3.94 5.19
N SER A 4 12.28 -2.69 5.46
CA SER A 4 10.91 -2.23 5.23
C SER A 4 10.58 -2.01 3.74
N LEU A 5 11.59 -1.81 2.89
CA LEU A 5 11.44 -1.60 1.45
C LEU A 5 11.76 -2.86 0.63
N SER A 6 12.47 -3.84 1.20
CA SER A 6 12.82 -5.08 0.52
C SER A 6 11.64 -5.88 -0.06
N PRO A 7 10.45 -5.99 0.59
CA PRO A 7 9.34 -6.72 -0.04
C PRO A 7 8.84 -6.06 -1.33
N PHE A 8 8.83 -4.73 -1.41
CA PHE A 8 8.44 -4.02 -2.64
C PHE A 8 9.40 -4.30 -3.79
N ILE A 9 10.70 -4.24 -3.50
CA ILE A 9 11.74 -4.52 -4.49
C ILE A 9 11.63 -5.97 -4.97
N ALA A 10 11.47 -6.93 -4.05
CA ALA A 10 11.35 -8.34 -4.39
C ALA A 10 10.15 -8.64 -5.30
N VAL A 11 8.99 -8.04 -5.01
CA VAL A 11 7.79 -8.19 -5.84
C VAL A 11 8.00 -7.60 -7.23
N LEU A 12 8.54 -6.38 -7.33
CA LEU A 12 8.81 -5.74 -8.63
C LEU A 12 9.82 -6.54 -9.46
N SER A 13 10.91 -6.98 -8.85
CA SER A 13 11.90 -7.83 -9.52
C SER A 13 11.31 -9.15 -10.01
N GLY A 14 10.46 -9.79 -9.21
CA GLY A 14 9.75 -11.01 -9.61
C GLY A 14 8.89 -10.79 -10.86
N TRP A 15 8.08 -9.73 -10.88
CA TRP A 15 7.27 -9.36 -12.04
C TRP A 15 8.10 -9.06 -13.28
N ILE A 16 9.21 -8.34 -13.14
CA ILE A 16 10.12 -8.04 -14.26
C ILE A 16 10.69 -9.32 -14.85
N VAL A 17 11.14 -10.27 -14.01
CA VAL A 17 11.68 -11.54 -14.47
C VAL A 17 10.64 -12.35 -15.23
N THR A 18 9.41 -12.46 -14.70
CA THR A 18 8.35 -13.23 -15.36
C THR A 18 7.88 -12.60 -16.66
N GLU A 19 7.78 -11.27 -16.72
CA GLU A 19 7.27 -10.56 -17.89
C GLU A 19 8.32 -10.42 -19.00
N THR A 20 9.58 -10.20 -18.62
CA THR A 20 10.69 -10.13 -19.58
C THR A 20 11.09 -11.53 -20.05
N GLY A 21 11.03 -12.54 -19.17
CA GLY A 21 11.43 -13.92 -19.48
C GLY A 21 10.58 -14.60 -20.55
N ARG A 22 9.35 -14.12 -20.79
CA ARG A 22 8.46 -14.63 -21.85
C ARG A 22 8.57 -13.87 -23.18
N ALA A 23 9.35 -12.78 -23.25
CA ALA A 23 9.61 -12.08 -24.51
C ALA A 23 10.33 -13.03 -25.50
N PRO A 24 9.98 -13.02 -26.80
CA PRO A 24 9.18 -12.03 -27.54
C PRO A 24 7.68 -12.35 -27.63
N TRP A 25 7.17 -13.31 -26.85
CA TRP A 25 5.80 -13.80 -26.95
C TRP A 25 4.84 -13.04 -26.03
N LEU A 26 3.74 -12.56 -26.59
CA LEU A 26 2.60 -12.05 -25.82
C LEU A 26 1.70 -13.21 -25.39
N ILE A 27 1.45 -14.15 -26.31
CA ILE A 27 0.86 -15.47 -26.07
C ILE A 27 1.83 -16.50 -26.62
N TYR A 28 2.25 -17.45 -25.80
CA TYR A 28 3.30 -18.41 -26.14
C TYR A 28 3.01 -19.10 -27.47
N GLU A 29 3.94 -19.00 -28.43
CA GLU A 29 3.86 -19.56 -29.78
C GLU A 29 2.65 -19.12 -30.64
N GLN A 30 1.78 -18.23 -30.14
CA GLN A 30 0.56 -17.80 -30.86
C GLN A 30 0.65 -16.34 -31.32
N MET A 31 1.19 -15.44 -30.48
CA MET A 31 1.23 -14.01 -30.78
C MET A 31 2.49 -13.38 -30.18
N THR A 32 3.22 -12.63 -31.01
CA THR A 32 4.41 -11.87 -30.59
C THR A 32 4.06 -10.45 -30.16
N HIS A 33 4.95 -9.79 -29.42
CA HIS A 33 4.78 -8.38 -29.00
C HIS A 33 4.61 -7.43 -30.19
N ALA A 34 5.32 -7.68 -31.29
CA ALA A 34 5.24 -6.87 -32.50
C ALA A 34 3.86 -6.93 -33.17
N GLN A 35 3.18 -8.08 -33.08
CA GLN A 35 1.82 -8.26 -33.61
C GLN A 35 0.74 -7.62 -32.75
N GLY A 36 1.03 -7.29 -31.48
CA GLY A 36 0.10 -6.65 -30.55
C GLY A 36 0.04 -5.12 -30.68
N LEU A 37 0.83 -4.51 -31.56
CA LEU A 37 0.88 -3.06 -31.72
C LEU A 37 -0.31 -2.55 -32.55
N THR A 38 -0.99 -1.53 -32.05
CA THR A 38 -2.09 -0.88 -32.78
C THR A 38 -1.54 -0.13 -34.00
N PRO A 39 -1.97 -0.45 -35.24
CA PRO A 39 -1.39 0.12 -36.46
C PRO A 39 -1.55 1.65 -36.60
N SER A 40 -2.59 2.22 -36.00
CA SER A 40 -2.87 3.66 -36.04
C SER A 40 -2.12 4.47 -34.98
N LEU A 41 -1.43 3.82 -34.04
CA LEU A 41 -0.73 4.48 -32.96
C LEU A 41 0.66 4.93 -33.42
N THR A 42 0.84 6.25 -33.52
CA THR A 42 2.17 6.82 -33.80
C THR A 42 3.02 6.89 -32.52
N GLY A 43 4.35 6.86 -32.66
CA GLY A 43 5.27 6.98 -31.53
C GLY A 43 5.09 8.29 -30.73
N GLY A 44 4.75 9.39 -31.42
CA GLY A 44 4.46 10.67 -30.75
C GLY A 44 3.21 10.65 -29.87
N MET A 45 2.14 10.00 -30.34
CA MET A 45 0.91 9.83 -29.54
C MET A 45 1.15 8.95 -28.32
N ALA A 46 1.93 7.88 -28.47
CA ALA A 46 2.30 7.01 -27.35
C ALA A 46 3.15 7.75 -26.31
N LEU A 47 4.13 8.55 -26.74
CA LEU A 47 4.96 9.33 -25.83
C LEU A 47 4.15 10.39 -25.07
N PHE A 48 3.29 11.13 -25.77
CA PHE A 48 2.46 12.17 -25.15
C PHE A 48 1.55 11.58 -24.06
N THR A 49 0.86 10.48 -24.36
CA THR A 49 -0.01 9.82 -23.39
C THR A 49 0.79 9.19 -22.24
N LEU A 50 1.95 8.59 -22.51
CA LEU A 50 2.84 8.05 -21.48
C LEU A 50 3.28 9.12 -20.48
N ILE A 51 3.71 10.29 -20.96
CA ILE A 51 4.06 11.42 -20.08
C ILE A 51 2.85 11.85 -19.24
N GLY A 52 1.67 11.92 -19.85
CA GLY A 52 0.41 12.19 -19.14
C GLY A 52 0.14 11.20 -18.01
N TYR A 53 0.26 9.90 -18.28
CA TYR A 53 0.10 8.85 -17.26
C TYR A 53 1.15 8.95 -16.16
N ILE A 54 2.42 9.17 -16.50
CA ILE A 54 3.49 9.36 -15.52
C ILE A 54 3.18 10.55 -14.61
N ALA A 55 2.75 11.69 -15.18
CA ALA A 55 2.43 12.88 -14.40
C ALA A 55 1.26 12.65 -13.42
N VAL A 56 0.19 12.00 -13.90
CA VAL A 56 -0.98 11.67 -13.06
C VAL A 56 -0.59 10.69 -11.94
N TYR A 57 0.11 9.60 -12.27
CA TYR A 57 0.54 8.63 -11.27
C TYR A 57 1.54 9.22 -10.27
N ALA A 58 2.47 10.07 -10.71
CA ALA A 58 3.37 10.77 -9.80
C ALA A 58 2.60 11.67 -8.83
N MET A 59 1.59 12.41 -9.31
CA MET A 59 0.74 13.26 -8.47
C MET A 59 -0.03 12.45 -7.44
N VAL A 60 -0.74 11.40 -7.87
CA VAL A 60 -1.55 10.55 -6.99
C VAL A 60 -0.67 9.80 -5.99
N PHE A 61 0.44 9.23 -6.42
CA PHE A 61 1.35 8.51 -5.55
C PHE A 61 2.00 9.44 -4.52
N SER A 62 2.41 10.65 -4.92
CA SER A 62 2.96 11.64 -3.99
C SER A 62 1.92 12.07 -2.94
N ALA A 63 0.67 12.31 -3.36
CA ALA A 63 -0.42 12.62 -2.44
C ALA A 63 -0.70 11.45 -1.47
N GLY A 64 -0.70 10.21 -1.96
CA GLY A 64 -0.88 9.02 -1.13
C GLY A 64 0.26 8.81 -0.12
N VAL A 65 1.51 8.96 -0.55
CA VAL A 65 2.68 8.87 0.33
C VAL A 65 2.66 10.00 1.37
N PHE A 66 2.32 11.23 0.98
CA PHE A 66 2.15 12.35 1.90
C PHE A 66 1.05 12.09 2.93
N TYR A 67 -0.10 11.55 2.49
CA TYR A 67 -1.21 11.20 3.37
C TYR A 67 -0.81 10.11 4.36
N LEU A 68 -0.18 9.02 3.89
CA LEU A 68 0.31 7.95 4.76
C LEU A 68 1.31 8.48 5.79
N MET A 69 2.26 9.32 5.39
CA MET A 69 3.20 9.96 6.32
C MET A 69 2.49 10.86 7.33
N THR A 70 1.45 11.59 6.92
CA THR A 70 0.64 12.43 7.81
C THR A 70 -0.12 11.58 8.83
N VAL A 71 -0.77 10.49 8.39
CA VAL A 71 -1.49 9.57 9.27
C VAL A 71 -0.56 8.87 10.23
N PHE A 72 0.61 8.41 9.79
CA PHE A 72 1.60 7.79 10.69
C PHE A 72 2.06 8.76 11.77
N ARG A 73 2.26 10.04 11.44
CA ARG A 73 2.65 11.07 12.42
C ARG A 73 1.51 11.41 13.38
N GLY A 74 0.28 11.56 12.88
CA GLY A 74 -0.89 11.84 13.72
C GLY A 74 -1.29 10.66 14.61
N GLY A 75 -1.20 9.42 14.10
CA GLY A 75 -1.50 8.21 14.86
C GLY A 75 -0.51 7.94 16.00
N LEU A 76 0.76 8.38 15.86
CA LEU A 76 1.75 8.31 16.94
C LEU A 76 1.41 9.26 18.11
N GLU A 77 0.85 10.44 17.83
CA GLU A 77 0.43 11.38 18.88
C GLU A 77 -0.79 10.86 19.65
N THR A 78 -1.77 10.26 18.97
CA THR A 78 -2.93 9.61 19.64
C THR A 78 -2.50 8.40 20.48
N ALA A 79 -1.59 7.57 19.97
CA ALA A 79 -1.06 6.42 20.72
C ALA A 79 -0.21 6.86 21.94
N LYS A 80 0.44 8.02 21.88
CA LYS A 80 1.19 8.61 23.01
C LYS A 80 0.27 9.25 24.05
N ALA A 81 -0.86 9.83 23.62
CA ALA A 81 -1.87 10.38 24.52
C ALA A 81 -2.61 9.31 25.35
N GLU A 82 -2.71 8.08 24.86
CA GLU A 82 -3.28 6.94 25.60
C GLU A 82 -2.38 6.42 26.73
N HIS A 83 -1.13 6.90 26.84
CA HIS A 83 -0.22 6.55 27.94
C HIS A 83 -0.24 7.55 29.11
N VAL A 84 -1.22 8.46 29.14
CA VAL A 84 -1.54 9.19 30.38
C VAL A 84 -2.34 8.24 31.27
N ASP A 85 -1.61 7.58 32.17
CA ASP A 85 -2.04 6.96 33.41
C ASP A 85 -3.54 7.05 33.68
N SER A 86 -4.27 6.07 33.17
CA SER A 86 -5.57 5.73 33.72
C SER A 86 -5.54 4.24 33.97
N ASP A 87 -5.73 3.88 35.24
CA ASP A 87 -6.01 2.56 35.74
C ASP A 87 -7.29 2.00 35.09
N VAL A 88 -7.27 1.78 33.79
CA VAL A 88 -8.36 1.17 33.03
C VAL A 88 -8.10 -0.32 33.06
N GLU A 89 -8.83 -1.00 33.92
CA GLU A 89 -8.96 -2.46 33.91
C GLU A 89 -9.24 -2.93 32.48
N LYS A 90 -8.21 -3.51 31.84
CA LYS A 90 -8.32 -4.06 30.49
C LYS A 90 -9.42 -5.12 30.45
N ALA A 91 -10.47 -4.84 29.68
CA ALA A 91 -11.64 -5.70 29.45
C ALA A 91 -11.35 -7.12 28.92
N GLN A 92 -10.08 -7.47 28.65
CA GLN A 92 -9.68 -8.79 28.16
C GLN A 92 -9.30 -9.79 29.27
N ARG A 93 -9.61 -9.52 30.54
CA ARG A 93 -9.45 -10.49 31.61
C ARG A 93 -10.80 -11.12 31.95
N PRO A 94 -10.95 -12.46 31.88
CA PRO A 94 -12.23 -13.15 32.04
C PRO A 94 -12.89 -13.02 33.43
N ILE A 95 -12.31 -12.27 34.37
CA ILE A 95 -12.80 -12.11 35.75
C ILE A 95 -12.63 -10.64 36.25
N SER A 96 -12.68 -9.64 35.36
CA SER A 96 -12.54 -8.23 35.80
C SER A 96 -13.75 -7.71 36.60
N ALA A 97 -14.89 -8.40 36.54
CA ALA A 97 -16.13 -7.98 37.19
C ALA A 97 -16.29 -8.48 38.64
N ALA A 98 -15.31 -9.22 39.19
CA ALA A 98 -15.44 -9.83 40.52
C ALA A 98 -15.27 -8.83 41.69
N ASN A 99 -14.77 -7.63 41.41
CA ASN A 99 -14.44 -6.60 42.39
C ASN A 99 -15.37 -5.37 42.33
N ALA A 100 -16.47 -5.45 41.57
CA ALA A 100 -17.52 -4.43 41.62
C ALA A 100 -18.35 -4.60 42.92
N ASN A 101 -18.09 -3.76 43.92
CA ASN A 101 -18.92 -3.67 45.13
C ASN A 101 -20.33 -3.20 44.76
N LEU A 102 -21.33 -4.06 45.00
CA LEU A 102 -22.75 -3.74 44.91
C LEU A 102 -23.18 -2.95 46.15
N GLU A 103 -22.79 -1.68 46.23
CA GLU A 103 -23.32 -0.77 47.25
C GLU A 103 -24.18 0.29 46.55
N GLY A 104 -25.47 -0.03 46.43
CA GLY A 104 -26.42 0.82 45.73
C GLY A 104 -27.81 0.21 45.64
N GLY A 105 -28.47 0.02 46.79
CA GLY A 105 -29.93 -0.09 46.84
C GLY A 105 -30.48 -1.23 47.70
N LEU A 106 -30.56 -1.00 49.01
CA LEU A 106 -31.79 -0.95 49.81
C LEU A 106 -31.51 -0.15 51.09
#